data_AF-A0ABD5DVC1-F1
#
_entry.id   AF-A0ABD5DVC1-F1
#
_cell.length_a   1.000
_cell.length_b   1.000
_cell.length_c   1.000
_cell.angle_alpha   90.00
_cell.angle_beta   90.00
_cell.angle_gamma   90.00
#
_symmetry.space_group_name_H-M   'P 1'
#
loop_
_entity.id
_entity.type
_entity.pdbx_description
1 polymer ?
#
loop_
_entity_poly.entity_id
_entity_poly.type
_entity_poly.pdbx_seq_one_letter_code
_entity_poly.pdbx_strand_id
1 'polypeptide(L)' 'MANWQQNEQLADITADLPRFSDALQRFTARLGLEIAGLDADHISLRCHQ' A
#
# COMPACT_ATOMS: atom_id res chain seq x y z
N MET A 1 -12.74 -0.99 17.00
CA MET A 1 -11.78 -0.10 16.30
C MET A 1 -12.37 0.22 14.94
N ALA A 2 -12.41 1.48 14.54
CA ALA A 2 -12.98 1.86 13.25
C ALA A 2 -12.07 1.41 12.11
N ASN A 3 -12.64 0.92 11.01
CA ASN A 3 -11.88 0.62 9.80
C ASN A 3 -11.37 1.94 9.21
N TRP A 4 -10.07 2.06 8.98
CA TRP A 4 -9.47 3.28 8.44
C TRP A 4 -10.01 3.66 7.05
N GLN A 5 -10.47 2.67 6.28
CA GLN A 5 -11.08 2.90 4.96
C GLN A 5 -12.44 3.62 5.02
N GLN A 6 -13.06 3.69 6.21
CA GLN A 6 -14.32 4.41 6.43
C GLN A 6 -14.08 5.83 6.96
N ASN A 7 -12.83 6.24 7.17
CA ASN A 7 -12.51 7.60 7.60
C ASN A 7 -12.41 8.53 6.38
N GLU A 8 -13.28 9.53 6.32
CA GLU A 8 -13.31 10.52 5.23
C GLU A 8 -11.96 11.26 5.07
N GLN A 9 -11.22 11.46 6.15
CA GLN A 9 -9.91 12.11 6.13
C GLN A 9 -8.81 11.24 5.47
N LEU A 10 -9.09 9.96 5.23
CA LEU A 10 -8.17 9.01 4.58
C LEU A 10 -8.72 8.50 3.24
N ALA A 11 -9.73 9.18 2.69
CA ALA A 11 -10.38 8.79 1.44
C ALA A 11 -9.40 8.82 0.25
N ASP A 12 -8.47 9.77 0.23
CA ASP A 12 -7.40 9.88 -0.75
C ASP A 12 -6.43 8.68 -0.70
N ILE A 13 -5.98 8.32 0.50
CA ILE A 13 -5.10 7.16 0.71
C ILE A 13 -5.82 5.85 0.36
N THR A 14 -7.10 5.75 0.70
CA THR A 14 -7.92 4.56 0.38
C THR A 14 -8.10 4.42 -1.13
N ALA A 15 -8.35 5.53 -1.84
CA ALA A 15 -8.47 5.55 -3.29
C ALA A 15 -7.14 5.21 -4.00
N ASP A 16 -6.00 5.53 -3.38
CA ASP A 16 -4.66 5.25 -3.92
C ASP A 16 -4.19 3.80 -3.70
N LEU A 17 -4.73 3.10 -2.70
CA LEU A 17 -4.26 1.77 -2.30
C LEU A 17 -4.25 0.71 -3.44
N PRO A 18 -5.24 0.65 -4.35
CA PRO A 18 -5.17 -0.24 -5.51
C PRO A 18 -3.98 0.07 -6.42
N ARG A 19 -3.71 1.36 -6.68
CA ARG A 19 -2.56 1.80 -7.48
C ARG A 19 -1.24 1.39 -6.83
N PHE A 20 -1.12 1.52 -5.50
CA PHE A 20 0.06 1.09 -4.75
C PHE A 20 0.26 -0.43 -4.83
N SER A 21 -0.80 -1.21 -4.65
CA SER A 21 -0.76 -2.69 -4.72
C SER A 21 -0.25 -3.18 -6.08
N ASP A 22 -0.77 -2.62 -7.17
CA ASP A 22 -0.32 -2.91 -8.53
C ASP A 22 1.15 -2.53 -8.75
N ALA A 23 1.58 -1.37 -8.23
CA ALA A 23 2.95 -0.91 -8.35
C ALA A 23 3.92 -1.85 -7.60
N LEU A 24 3.54 -2.30 -6.40
CA LEU A 24 4.32 -3.25 -5.61
C LEU A 24 4.45 -4.59 -6.33
N GLN A 25 3.36 -5.14 -6.85
CA GLN A 25 3.37 -6.40 -7.61
C GLN A 25 4.27 -6.31 -8.86
N ARG A 26 4.16 -5.22 -9.64
CA ARG A 26 5.05 -5.00 -10.79
C ARG A 26 6.51 -4.87 -10.38
N PHE A 27 6.78 -4.20 -9.25
CA PHE A 27 8.13 -4.02 -8.75
C PHE A 27 8.76 -5.35 -8.33
N THR A 28 8.05 -6.15 -7.54
CA THR A 28 8.55 -7.45 -7.08
C THR A 28 8.73 -8.44 -8.23
N ALA A 29 7.80 -8.45 -9.20
CA ALA A 29 7.93 -9.25 -10.41
C ALA A 29 9.19 -8.89 -11.22
N ARG A 30 9.50 -7.59 -11.36
CA ARG A 30 10.74 -7.13 -12.04
C ARG A 30 12.01 -7.53 -11.30
N LEU A 31 11.96 -7.65 -9.98
CA LEU A 31 13.08 -8.10 -9.16
C LEU A 31 13.19 -9.63 -9.07
N GLY A 32 12.18 -10.38 -9.53
CA GLY A 32 12.08 -11.81 -9.25
C GLY A 32 11.93 -12.11 -7.75
N LEU A 33 11.39 -11.16 -6.97
CA LEU A 33 11.22 -11.28 -5.53
C LEU A 33 9.87 -11.91 -5.21
N GLU A 34 9.88 -13.13 -4.67
CA GLU A 34 8.70 -13.73 -4.08
C GLU A 34 8.46 -13.13 -2.68
N ILE A 35 7.35 -12.43 -2.54
CA ILE A 35 6.97 -11.80 -1.26
C ILE A 35 6.06 -12.69 -0.40
N ALA A 36 5.59 -13.81 -0.94
CA ALA A 36 4.83 -14.78 -0.19
C ALA A 36 5.72 -15.40 0.91
N GLY A 37 5.33 -15.23 2.18
CA GLY A 37 6.10 -15.70 3.33
C GLY A 37 7.08 -14.69 3.91
N LEU A 38 7.15 -13.47 3.37
CA LEU A 38 7.85 -12.36 4.04
C LEU A 38 6.94 -11.71 5.07
N ASP A 39 7.48 -11.41 6.24
CA ASP A 39 6.78 -10.64 7.26
C ASP A 39 6.77 -9.15 6.88
N ALA A 40 5.57 -8.57 6.85
CA ALA A 40 5.41 -7.13 6.65
C ALA A 40 5.61 -6.39 7.97
N ASP A 41 6.58 -5.49 8.02
CA ASP A 41 6.82 -4.63 9.19
C ASP A 41 5.87 -3.42 9.20
N HIS A 42 5.93 -2.55 8.18
CA HIS A 42 5.04 -1.40 8.06
C HIS A 42 4.89 -0.91 6.60
N ILE A 43 3.90 -0.05 6.36
CA ILE A 43 3.70 0.69 5.10
C ILE A 43 3.89 2.19 5.36
N SER A 44 4.54 2.91 4.44
CA SER A 44 4.84 4.34 4.60
C SER A 44 4.05 5.21 3.62
N LEU A 45 3.64 6.38 4.10
CA LEU A 45 3.07 7.45 3.27
C LEU A 45 4.10 8.55 3.00
N ARG A 46 3.87 9.33 1.95
CA ARG A 46 4.63 10.55 1.64
C ARG A 46 3.65 11.65 1.27
N CYS A 47 3.90 12.85 1.79
CA CYS A 47 3.20 14.08 1.44
C CYS A 47 4.24 15.19 1.19
N HIS A 48 3.83 16.28 0.55
CA HIS A 48 4.73 17.38 0.18
C HIS A 48 4.11 18.78 0.37
N GLN A 49 2.93 18.83 1.00
CA GLN A 49 2.23 20.07 1.36
C GLN A 49 2.54 20.41 2.81
#